data_AF-A0A7W1TWD2-F1
#
_entry.id   AF-A0A7W1TWD2-F1
#
_cell.length_a   1.000
_cell.length_b   1.000
_cell.length_c   1.000
_cell.angle_alpha   90.00
_cell.angle_beta   90.00
_cell.angle_gamma   90.00
#
_symmetry.space_group_name_H-M   'P 1'
#
loop_
_entity.id
_entity.type
_entity.pdbx_description
1 polymer ?
#
loop_
_entity_poly.entity_id
_entity_poly.type
_entity_poly.pdbx_seq_one_letter_code
_entity_poly.pdbx_strand_id
1 'polypeptide(L)'
;VHPALELDGDLWVVLDELGERGCVQVLVEGGATVAGDFHRAGLVDRYVIYLAPTLLGGDDGRPLFAGPGAATLSDAWSGQVTSVTRLGPDLRIELSPPASGLQNQPENAAFRRPERKWAAAGA
;
A
#
# COMPACT_ATOMS: atom_id res chain seq x y z
N VAL A 1 22.80 -8.10 -12.08
CA VAL A 1 21.56 -8.91 -12.03
C VAL A 1 20.51 -8.10 -12.77
N HIS A 2 20.01 -8.58 -13.90
CA HIS A 2 18.87 -7.92 -14.57
C HIS A 2 17.58 -8.34 -13.86
N PRO A 3 16.60 -7.45 -13.71
CA PRO A 3 15.31 -7.82 -13.13
C PRO A 3 14.66 -8.90 -14.01
N ALA A 4 13.93 -9.82 -13.37
CA ALA A 4 13.16 -10.83 -14.10
C ALA A 4 12.01 -10.22 -14.93
N LEU A 5 11.52 -9.05 -14.49
CA LEU A 5 10.52 -8.24 -15.15
C LEU A 5 10.69 -6.78 -14.67
N GLU A 6 10.65 -5.84 -15.60
CA GLU A 6 10.65 -4.41 -15.31
C GLU A 6 9.39 -3.81 -15.94
N LEU A 7 8.62 -3.08 -15.12
CA LEU A 7 7.40 -2.39 -15.52
C LEU A 7 7.47 -0.98 -14.95
N ASP A 8 7.12 0.01 -15.77
CA ASP A 8 7.14 1.42 -15.42
C ASP A 8 5.84 2.10 -15.82
N GLY A 9 5.49 3.19 -15.13
CA GLY A 9 4.33 4.02 -15.46
C GLY A 9 3.33 4.14 -14.31
N ASP A 10 2.08 4.41 -14.68
CA ASP A 10 0.98 4.55 -13.71
C ASP A 10 0.72 3.25 -12.95
N LEU A 11 0.53 3.35 -11.63
CA LEU A 11 0.39 2.18 -10.76
C LEU A 11 -0.80 1.30 -11.14
N TRP A 12 -1.91 1.86 -11.63
CA TRP A 12 -3.06 1.06 -12.05
C TRP A 12 -2.75 0.26 -13.30
N VAL A 13 -2.01 0.84 -14.25
CA VAL A 13 -1.57 0.14 -15.47
C VAL A 13 -0.61 -0.99 -15.10
N VAL A 14 0.33 -0.75 -14.19
CA VAL A 14 1.25 -1.79 -13.71
C VAL A 14 0.49 -2.92 -13.02
N LEU A 15 -0.48 -2.61 -12.17
CA LEU A 15 -1.30 -3.63 -11.49
C LEU A 15 -2.22 -4.40 -12.44
N ASP A 16 -2.80 -3.73 -13.45
CA ASP A 16 -3.59 -4.38 -14.50
C ASP A 16 -2.73 -5.40 -15.27
N GLU A 17 -1.53 -5.01 -15.70
CA GLU A 17 -0.58 -5.89 -16.40
C GLU A 17 -0.17 -7.09 -15.54
N LEU A 18 0.10 -6.88 -14.24
CA LEU A 18 0.38 -7.98 -13.31
C LEU A 18 -0.83 -8.91 -13.17
N GLY A 19 -2.04 -8.36 -13.12
CA GLY A 19 -3.28 -9.12 -13.12
C GLY A 19 -3.47 -9.98 -14.38
N GLU A 20 -3.20 -9.42 -15.56
CA GLU A 20 -3.23 -10.15 -16.85
C GLU A 20 -2.22 -11.29 -16.90
N ARG A 21 -1.10 -11.17 -16.18
CA ARG A 21 -0.09 -12.23 -16.00
C ARG A 21 -0.46 -13.26 -14.93
N GLY A 22 -1.63 -13.14 -14.31
CA GLY A 22 -2.12 -14.05 -13.28
C GLY A 22 -1.61 -13.76 -11.87
N CYS A 23 -0.96 -12.61 -11.63
CA CYS A 23 -0.56 -12.20 -10.28
C CYS A 23 -1.79 -11.69 -9.51
N VAL A 24 -2.32 -12.52 -8.61
CA VAL A 24 -3.47 -12.17 -7.77
C VAL A 24 -3.10 -11.50 -6.45
N GLN A 25 -1.82 -11.54 -6.07
CA GLN A 25 -1.27 -10.90 -4.88
C GLN A 25 0.11 -10.33 -5.22
N VAL A 26 0.36 -9.10 -4.77
CA VAL A 26 1.63 -8.40 -4.97
C VAL A 26 2.18 -7.99 -3.61
N LEU A 27 3.46 -8.30 -3.38
CA LEU A 27 4.21 -7.79 -2.24
C LEU A 27 5.04 -6.58 -2.69
N VAL A 28 4.72 -5.41 -2.15
CA VAL A 28 5.44 -4.17 -2.44
C VAL A 28 6.48 -3.93 -1.34
N GLU A 29 7.75 -4.20 -1.64
CA GLU A 29 8.89 -3.98 -0.72
C GLU A 29 9.67 -2.69 -1.02
N GLY A 30 9.20 -1.90 -1.98
CA GLY A 30 9.92 -0.75 -2.52
C GLY A 30 10.34 0.30 -1.47
N GLY A 31 11.13 1.28 -1.91
CA GLY A 31 11.52 2.40 -1.05
C GLY A 31 10.35 3.34 -0.70
N ALA A 32 10.63 4.31 0.17
CA ALA A 32 9.65 5.25 0.72
C ALA A 32 8.75 5.93 -0.34
N THR A 33 9.27 6.21 -1.54
CA THR A 33 8.49 6.78 -2.65
C THR A 33 7.43 5.80 -3.15
N VAL A 34 7.84 4.59 -3.55
CA VAL A 34 6.91 3.56 -4.08
C VAL A 34 5.86 3.21 -3.04
N ALA A 35 6.28 2.95 -1.79
CA ALA A 35 5.35 2.66 -0.71
C ALA A 35 4.37 3.82 -0.45
N GLY A 36 4.86 5.07 -0.54
CA GLY A 36 4.04 6.27 -0.42
C GLY A 36 3.05 6.45 -1.56
N ASP A 37 3.43 6.13 -2.81
CA ASP A 37 2.55 6.21 -3.98
C ASP A 37 1.42 5.18 -3.89
N PHE A 38 1.71 3.93 -3.52
CA PHE A 38 0.67 2.93 -3.28
C PHE A 38 -0.29 3.33 -2.16
N HIS A 39 0.24 3.89 -1.07
CA HIS A 39 -0.59 4.41 0.04
C HIS A 39 -1.50 5.54 -0.42
N ARG A 40 -0.94 6.55 -1.11
CA ARG A 40 -1.70 7.70 -1.65
C ARG A 40 -2.63 7.36 -2.80
N ALA A 41 -2.44 6.23 -3.47
CA ALA A 41 -3.35 5.70 -4.47
C ALA A 41 -4.41 4.76 -3.87
N GLY A 42 -4.32 4.44 -2.57
CA GLY A 42 -5.28 3.57 -1.87
C GLY A 42 -5.27 2.14 -2.39
N LEU A 43 -4.12 1.72 -2.89
CA LEU A 43 -3.87 0.41 -3.50
C LEU A 43 -3.33 -0.60 -2.49
N VAL A 44 -3.40 -0.29 -1.19
CA VAL A 44 -2.85 -1.15 -0.13
C VAL A 44 -3.99 -1.79 0.67
N ASP A 45 -4.12 -3.10 0.54
CA ASP A 45 -5.07 -3.89 1.33
C ASP A 45 -4.53 -4.27 2.72
N ARG A 46 -3.21 -4.39 2.85
CA ARG A 46 -2.54 -4.81 4.10
C ARG A 46 -1.15 -4.20 4.20
N TYR A 47 -0.83 -3.68 5.38
CA TYR A 47 0.54 -3.31 5.75
C TYR A 47 1.17 -4.39 6.61
N VAL A 48 2.44 -4.71 6.35
CA VAL A 48 3.29 -5.56 7.19
C VAL A 48 4.54 -4.76 7.53
N ILE A 49 4.62 -4.26 8.75
CA ILE A 49 5.69 -3.36 9.21
C ILE A 49 6.63 -4.14 10.13
N TYR A 50 7.93 -4.08 9.84
CA TYR A 50 8.97 -4.60 10.72
C TYR A 50 9.63 -3.46 11.48
N LEU A 51 9.58 -3.52 12.81
CA LEU A 51 10.12 -2.52 13.71
C LEU A 51 11.25 -3.13 14.56
N ALA A 52 12.47 -2.67 14.32
CA ALA A 52 13.63 -3.02 15.14
C ALA A 52 13.71 -2.11 16.38
N PRO A 53 14.27 -2.60 17.51
CA PRO A 53 14.49 -1.80 18.71
C PRO A 53 15.74 -0.90 18.58
N THR A 54 15.83 -0.16 17.48
CA THR A 54 17.00 0.65 17.11
C THR A 54 16.58 2.09 16.84
N LEU A 55 17.25 3.05 17.50
CA LEU A 55 17.00 4.48 17.34
C LEU A 55 18.18 5.13 16.62
N LEU A 56 17.93 5.76 15.47
CA LEU A 56 18.98 6.38 14.64
C LEU A 56 19.30 7.84 15.05
N GLY A 57 18.33 8.56 15.63
CA GLY A 57 18.56 9.86 16.27
C GLY A 57 18.75 11.08 15.36
N GLY A 58 18.67 10.93 14.03
CA GLY A 58 18.77 12.03 13.06
C GLY A 58 17.43 12.46 12.45
N ASP A 59 17.40 13.65 11.84
CA ASP A 59 16.30 14.19 11.04
C ASP A 59 16.46 13.93 9.53
N ASP A 60 17.57 13.28 9.13
CA ASP A 60 17.94 12.89 7.77
C ASP A 60 17.61 11.42 7.45
N GLY A 61 16.94 10.73 8.38
CA GLY A 61 16.51 9.35 8.21
C GLY A 61 15.50 9.19 7.06
N ARG A 62 15.52 8.02 6.42
CA ARG A 62 14.50 7.69 5.40
C ARG A 62 13.17 7.33 6.10
N PRO A 63 12.07 8.04 5.84
CA PRO A 63 10.77 7.72 6.42
C PRO A 63 10.16 6.48 5.78
N LEU A 64 9.09 5.96 6.38
CA LEU A 64 8.31 4.85 5.80
C LEU A 64 7.66 5.23 4.46
N PHE A 65 7.13 6.45 4.36
CA PHE A 65 6.54 7.01 3.14
C PHE A 65 7.20 8.35 2.82
N ALA A 66 7.50 8.58 1.54
CA ALA A 66 7.96 9.86 1.02
C ALA A 66 6.85 10.55 0.21
N GLY A 67 6.92 11.88 0.12
CA GLY A 67 5.93 12.72 -0.55
C GLY A 67 4.92 13.34 0.42
N PRO A 68 3.84 13.99 -0.09
CA PRO A 68 2.86 14.64 0.74
C PRO A 68 2.09 13.61 1.59
N GLY A 69 1.87 13.95 2.87
CA GLY A 69 0.97 13.22 3.76
C GLY A 69 -0.44 13.83 3.78
N ALA A 70 -1.34 13.22 4.56
CA ALA A 70 -2.66 13.79 4.82
C ALA A 70 -2.55 15.17 5.51
N ALA A 71 -3.33 16.14 5.05
CA ALA A 71 -3.32 17.50 5.62
C ALA A 71 -4.04 17.57 6.97
N THR A 72 -5.03 16.70 7.20
CA THR A 72 -5.78 16.60 8.45
C THR A 72 -5.87 15.14 8.92
N LEU A 73 -6.17 14.93 10.21
CA LEU A 73 -6.41 13.59 10.74
C LEU A 73 -7.64 12.91 10.10
N SER A 74 -8.63 13.70 9.66
CA SER A 74 -9.81 13.20 8.97
C SER A 74 -9.49 12.68 7.57
N ASP A 75 -8.43 13.19 6.93
CA ASP A 75 -7.94 12.73 5.63
C ASP A 75 -6.94 11.58 5.75
N ALA A 76 -6.50 11.25 6.96
CA ALA A 76 -5.52 10.21 7.20
C ALA A 76 -6.15 8.82 7.05
N TRP A 77 -5.41 7.91 6.43
CA TRP A 77 -5.79 6.50 6.43
C TRP A 77 -5.82 5.97 7.87
N SER A 78 -6.93 5.32 8.21
CA SER A 78 -7.11 4.68 9.52
C SER A 78 -7.39 3.19 9.33
N GLY A 79 -6.63 2.37 10.05
CA GLY A 79 -6.70 0.93 10.02
C GLY A 79 -6.79 0.32 11.41
N GLN A 80 -6.84 -1.00 11.45
CA GLN A 80 -6.79 -1.80 12.66
C GLN A 80 -5.51 -2.65 12.67
N VAL A 81 -4.90 -2.79 13.85
CA VAL A 81 -3.82 -3.75 14.07
C VAL A 81 -4.45 -5.15 14.12
N THR A 82 -4.09 -6.01 13.18
CA THR A 82 -4.60 -7.39 13.12
C THR A 82 -3.67 -8.38 13.80
N SER A 83 -2.37 -8.08 13.86
CA SER A 83 -1.39 -8.93 14.55
C SER A 83 -0.18 -8.12 14.99
N VAL A 84 0.38 -8.49 16.14
CA VAL A 84 1.71 -8.07 16.59
C VAL A 84 2.47 -9.32 17.00
N THR A 85 3.55 -9.61 16.29
CA THR A 85 4.37 -10.81 16.53
C THR A 85 5.81 -10.40 16.79
N ARG A 86 6.42 -10.93 17.85
CA ARG A 86 7.85 -10.75 18.10
C ARG A 86 8.67 -11.69 17.22
N LEU A 87 9.67 -11.16 16.52
CA LEU A 87 10.62 -11.90 15.69
C LEU A 87 12.03 -11.62 16.19
N GLY A 88 12.51 -12.44 17.12
CA GLY A 88 13.77 -12.17 17.81
C GLY A 88 13.71 -10.85 18.59
N PRO A 89 14.58 -9.85 18.31
CA PRO A 89 14.48 -8.53 18.93
C PRO A 89 13.41 -7.62 18.31
N ASP A 90 12.93 -7.94 17.10
CA ASP A 90 12.08 -7.07 16.30
C ASP A 90 10.58 -7.38 16.51
N LEU A 91 9.73 -6.46 16.05
CA LEU A 91 8.29 -6.63 15.98
C LEU A 91 7.83 -6.67 14.52
N ARG A 92 6.94 -7.61 14.18
CA ARG A 92 6.11 -7.57 12.98
C ARG A 92 4.72 -7.09 13.37
N ILE A 93 4.30 -5.97 12.79
CA ILE A 93 2.98 -5.36 13.00
C ILE A 93 2.21 -5.48 11.68
N GLU A 94 1.05 -6.13 11.72
CA GLU A 94 0.16 -6.23 10.57
C GLU A 94 -1.03 -5.28 10.76
N LEU A 95 -1.30 -4.46 9.75
CA LEU A 95 -2.45 -3.54 9.71
C LEU A 95 -3.34 -3.89 8.53
N SER A 96 -4.65 -3.77 8.74
CA SER A 96 -5.64 -3.85 7.66
C SER A 96 -6.65 -2.71 7.80
N PRO A 97 -7.44 -2.41 6.75
CA PRO A 97 -8.63 -1.59 6.89
C PRO A 97 -9.55 -2.12 8.02
N PRO A 98 -10.31 -1.26 8.70
CA PRO A 98 -11.20 -1.67 9.78
C PRO A 98 -12.23 -2.72 9.34
N ALA A 99 -12.53 -3.68 10.23
CA ALA A 99 -13.50 -4.76 10.01
C ALA A 99 -14.94 -4.24 10.07
N SER A 100 -15.32 -3.45 9.08
CA SER A 100 -16.69 -3.03 8.81
C SER A 100 -16.78 -2.83 7.30
N GLY A 101 -17.25 -3.89 6.62
CA GLY A 101 -17.15 -4.06 5.19
C GLY A 101 -17.85 -2.98 4.38
N LEU A 102 -17.26 -2.58 3.26
CA LEU A 102 -17.89 -1.84 2.15
C LEU A 102 -18.68 -0.55 2.48
N GLN A 103 -18.75 -0.07 3.72
CA GLN A 103 -19.61 1.06 4.10
C GLN A 103 -18.89 1.97 5.10
N ASN A 104 -18.70 3.23 4.67
CA ASN A 104 -18.28 4.40 5.46
C ASN A 104 -16.77 4.63 5.69
N GLN A 105 -15.95 4.52 4.64
CA GLN A 105 -15.03 5.64 4.42
C GLN A 105 -15.87 6.78 3.85
N PRO A 106 -15.73 8.06 4.29
CA PRO A 106 -16.28 9.16 3.52
C PRO A 106 -15.78 8.96 2.09
N GLU A 107 -16.72 9.06 1.17
CA GLU A 107 -16.61 8.86 -0.27
C GLU A 107 -15.31 9.47 -0.79
N ASN A 108 -14.21 8.69 -0.74
CA ASN A 108 -12.91 9.20 -1.14
C ASN A 108 -12.84 9.03 -2.66
N ALA A 109 -13.58 9.90 -3.35
CA ALA A 109 -13.64 9.97 -4.80
C ALA A 109 -12.23 10.07 -5.43
N ALA A 110 -11.23 10.52 -4.65
CA ALA A 110 -9.83 10.58 -5.05
C ALA A 110 -9.15 9.21 -5.23
N PHE A 111 -9.71 8.13 -4.66
CA PHE A 111 -9.09 6.80 -4.63
C PHE A 111 -9.89 5.74 -5.42
N ARG A 112 -11.02 6.14 -6.01
CA ARG A 112 -11.70 5.29 -6.99
C ARG A 112 -10.92 5.32 -8.30
N ARG A 113 -10.63 4.14 -8.84
CA ARG A 113 -10.26 3.97 -10.24
C ARG A 113 -11.29 4.75 -11.10
N PRO A 114 -10.88 5.69 -11.99
CA PRO A 114 -11.82 6.30 -12.93
C PRO A 114 -12.47 5.19 -13.78
N GLU A 115 -13.79 5.30 -14.00
CA GLU A 115 -14.61 4.23 -14.57
C GLU A 115 -14.00 3.62 -15.84
N ARG A 116 -13.55 2.36 -15.75
CA ARG A 116 -13.37 1.49 -16.91
C ARG A 116 -14.50 0.48 -16.91
N LYS A 117 -15.34 0.54 -17.96
CA LYS A 117 -16.28 -0.52 -18.31
C LYS A 117 -15.46 -1.79 -18.51
N TRP A 118 -15.59 -2.75 -17.61
CA TRP A 118 -15.19 -4.11 -17.91
C TRP A 118 -16.09 -4.54 -19.07
N ALA A 119 -15.53 -4.62 -20.27
CA ALA A 119 -16.17 -5.39 -21.32
C ALA A 119 -16.13 -6.82 -20.82
N ALA A 120 -17.31 -7.38 -20.53
CA ALA A 120 -17.48 -8.81 -20.37
C ALA A 120 -16.88 -9.50 -21.62
N ALA A 121 -15.66 -10.00 -21.53
CA ALA A 121 -15.26 -11.15 -22.31
C ALA A 121 -15.95 -12.32 -21.60
N GLY A 122 -17.07 -12.87 -22.04
CA GLY A 122 -17.46 -13.15 -23.41
C GLY A 122 -17.09 -14.60 -23.69
N ALA A 123 -18.00 -15.50 -23.28
CA ALA A 123 -18.20 -16.91 -23.66
C ALA A 123 -17.01 -17.90 -23.53
#